data_AF-A0A5J6QPR7-F1
#
_entry.id   AF-A0A5J6QPR7-F1
#
_cell.length_a   1.000
_cell.length_b   1.000
_cell.length_c   1.000
_cell.angle_alpha   90.00
_cell.angle_beta   90.00
_cell.angle_gamma   90.00
#
_symmetry.space_group_name_H-M   'P 1'
#
loop_
_entity.id
_entity.type
_entity.pdbx_description
1 polymer ?
#
loop_
_entity_poly.entity_id
_entity_poly.type
_entity_poly.pdbx_seq_one_letter_code
_entity_poly.pdbx_strand_id
1 'polypeptide(L)'
;MLNAPLIYHAHAITGEYLGPGEADPDPMDDENWLIPAHAYLDAPPNARKGETVIRTETGWERVPDFRGTLYRTEDGAPVEHDQVGPLPEGLTQRPRPGPDHRWAGNRWILDKKLQEQNLQALADSLYREIDHAADTARQALVGDPLRSLEYQRAASEAAAFKAAGYQDEVPPMVAAWAIGERTAQQAADEILQEGERLDAALARLRTLRLQAKERVRAEFAAGNASTAEQLATEGIDALRESTAEAGSPGFLLYTHSADG
;
A
#
# COMPACT_ATOMS: atom_id res chain seq x y z
N MET A 1 -43.39 -16.63 57.18
CA MET A 1 -43.19 -16.61 55.72
C MET A 1 -41.80 -17.14 55.47
N LEU A 2 -41.70 -18.16 54.62
CA LEU A 2 -40.40 -18.62 54.10
C LEU A 2 -39.80 -17.46 53.29
N ASN A 3 -38.49 -17.25 53.39
CA ASN A 3 -37.82 -16.28 52.53
C ASN A 3 -37.79 -16.82 51.10
N ALA A 4 -38.04 -15.98 50.10
CA ALA A 4 -37.95 -16.37 48.70
C ALA A 4 -36.55 -16.93 48.41
N PRO A 5 -36.43 -18.13 47.81
CA PRO A 5 -35.13 -18.66 47.44
C PRO A 5 -34.54 -17.84 46.29
N LEU A 6 -33.21 -17.71 46.29
CA LEU A 6 -32.49 -17.21 45.12
C LEU A 6 -32.53 -18.26 44.02
N ILE A 7 -32.81 -17.79 42.81
CA ILE A 7 -32.72 -18.56 41.58
C ILE A 7 -31.70 -17.91 40.65
N TYR A 8 -31.05 -18.73 39.83
CA TYR A 8 -29.98 -18.30 38.94
C TYR A 8 -30.36 -18.64 37.50
N HIS A 9 -30.51 -17.60 36.67
CA HIS A 9 -31.00 -17.74 35.31
C HIS A 9 -29.87 -18.10 34.34
N ALA A 10 -30.12 -19.05 33.45
CA ALA A 10 -29.26 -19.40 32.33
C ALA A 10 -29.94 -19.04 31.00
N HIS A 11 -29.15 -18.64 30.01
CA HIS A 11 -29.63 -18.44 28.65
C HIS A 11 -30.06 -19.78 28.05
N ALA A 12 -31.26 -19.84 27.45
CA ALA A 12 -31.88 -21.10 27.04
C ALA A 12 -31.08 -21.89 25.97
N ILE A 13 -30.28 -21.19 25.15
CA ILE A 13 -29.47 -21.80 24.07
C ILE A 13 -28.01 -22.00 24.48
N THR A 14 -27.30 -20.93 24.87
CA THR A 14 -25.87 -20.98 25.23
C THR A 14 -25.60 -21.50 26.63
N GLY A 15 -26.61 -21.57 27.50
CA GLY A 15 -26.45 -21.90 28.91
C GLY A 15 -25.78 -20.79 29.73
N GLU A 16 -25.38 -19.66 29.14
CA GLU A 16 -24.67 -18.59 29.84
C GLU A 16 -25.46 -18.05 31.02
N TYR A 17 -24.79 -17.85 32.16
CA TYR A 17 -25.39 -17.26 33.35
C TYR A 17 -25.82 -15.81 33.09
N LEU A 18 -27.10 -15.51 33.31
CA LEU A 18 -27.71 -14.20 33.06
C LEU A 18 -27.82 -13.33 34.31
N GLY A 19 -27.83 -13.93 35.50
CA GLY A 19 -27.95 -13.22 36.76
C GLY A 19 -28.82 -13.95 37.79
N PRO A 20 -28.81 -13.48 39.05
CA PRO A 20 -29.68 -14.00 40.10
C PRO A 20 -31.06 -13.34 40.04
N GLY A 21 -32.05 -13.98 40.63
CA GLY A 21 -33.40 -13.48 40.87
C GLY A 21 -33.99 -14.12 42.13
N GLU A 22 -35.12 -13.62 42.60
CA GLU A 22 -35.90 -14.27 43.65
C GLU A 22 -37.03 -15.06 42.99
N ALA A 23 -37.32 -16.27 43.49
CA ALA A 23 -38.44 -17.04 42.99
C ALA A 23 -39.77 -16.38 43.38
N ASP A 24 -40.75 -16.41 42.47
CA ASP A 24 -42.11 -15.98 42.76
C ASP A 24 -42.86 -17.07 43.54
N PRO A 25 -43.73 -16.71 44.50
CA PRO A 25 -44.55 -17.68 45.22
C PRO A 25 -45.56 -18.34 44.27
N ASP A 26 -45.87 -19.62 44.49
CA ASP A 26 -46.90 -20.32 43.71
C ASP A 26 -48.29 -19.82 44.14
N PRO A 27 -49.09 -19.21 43.24
CA PRO A 27 -50.41 -18.69 43.60
C PRO A 27 -51.43 -19.76 44.00
N MET A 28 -51.11 -21.04 43.81
CA MET A 28 -51.95 -22.18 44.16
C MET A 28 -51.48 -22.94 45.41
N ASP A 29 -50.26 -22.67 45.89
CA ASP A 29 -49.66 -23.33 47.05
C ASP A 29 -48.68 -22.39 47.76
N ASP A 30 -49.11 -21.81 48.88
CA ASP A 30 -48.34 -20.83 49.68
C ASP A 30 -47.05 -21.42 50.31
N GLU A 31 -46.84 -22.74 50.23
CA GLU A 31 -45.61 -23.42 50.68
C GLU A 31 -44.64 -23.74 49.52
N ASN A 32 -45.00 -23.43 48.27
CA ASN A 32 -44.21 -23.71 47.07
C ASN A 32 -43.71 -22.45 46.34
N TRP A 33 -42.60 -22.58 45.61
CA TRP A 33 -42.00 -21.50 44.82
C TRP A 33 -41.91 -21.89 43.34
N LEU A 34 -42.23 -20.94 42.46
CA LEU A 34 -42.12 -21.14 41.03
C LEU A 34 -40.66 -21.01 40.59
N ILE A 35 -40.12 -22.09 40.01
CA ILE A 35 -38.79 -22.09 39.39
C ILE A 35 -38.98 -22.10 37.86
N PRO A 36 -38.76 -20.97 37.18
CA PRO A 36 -38.86 -20.91 35.73
C PRO A 36 -37.93 -21.91 35.03
N ALA A 37 -38.28 -22.28 33.80
CA ALA A 37 -37.36 -23.04 32.95
C ALA A 37 -36.02 -22.28 32.82
N HIS A 38 -34.92 -23.03 32.83
CA HIS A 38 -33.56 -22.48 32.81
C HIS A 38 -33.21 -21.59 34.03
N ALA A 39 -33.90 -21.77 35.15
CA ALA A 39 -33.50 -21.24 36.45
C ALA A 39 -33.10 -22.37 37.40
N TYR A 40 -32.09 -22.13 38.23
CA TYR A 40 -31.50 -23.15 39.11
C TYR A 40 -31.34 -22.60 40.54
N LEU A 41 -31.50 -23.47 41.54
CA LEU A 41 -31.38 -23.12 42.96
C LEU A 41 -29.93 -23.17 43.46
N ASP A 42 -29.07 -23.94 42.80
CA ASP A 42 -27.64 -23.97 43.10
C ASP A 42 -26.94 -22.75 42.51
N ALA A 43 -26.12 -22.08 43.31
CA ALA A 43 -25.42 -20.87 42.90
C ALA A 43 -24.32 -21.18 41.88
N PRO A 44 -24.17 -20.36 40.81
CA PRO A 44 -23.04 -20.45 39.92
C PRO A 44 -21.74 -20.06 40.66
N PRO A 45 -20.59 -20.61 40.23
CA PRO A 45 -19.32 -20.08 40.68
C PRO A 45 -19.11 -18.64 40.18
N ASN A 46 -18.26 -17.88 40.86
CA ASN A 46 -17.80 -16.59 40.33
C ASN A 46 -16.95 -16.79 39.07
N ALA A 47 -17.26 -16.03 38.01
CA ALA A 47 -16.42 -15.97 36.82
C ALA A 47 -15.02 -15.44 37.15
N ARG A 48 -14.00 -15.95 36.45
CA ARG A 48 -12.63 -15.42 36.51
C ARG A 48 -12.34 -14.58 35.27
N LYS A 49 -11.26 -13.81 35.30
CA LYS A 49 -10.80 -13.07 34.12
C LYS A 49 -10.55 -14.05 32.95
N GLY A 50 -11.21 -13.82 31.82
CA GLY A 50 -11.11 -14.67 30.62
C GLY A 50 -11.97 -15.93 30.68
N GLU A 51 -12.91 -16.00 31.61
CA GLU A 51 -13.89 -17.08 31.71
C GLU A 51 -15.30 -16.50 31.82
N THR A 52 -16.29 -17.26 31.37
CA THR A 52 -17.71 -17.05 31.68
C THR A 52 -18.27 -18.30 32.36
N VAL A 53 -19.51 -18.23 32.84
CA VAL A 53 -20.19 -19.34 33.49
C VAL A 53 -21.33 -19.82 32.61
N ILE A 54 -21.37 -21.13 32.33
CA ILE A 54 -22.47 -21.76 31.62
C ILE A 54 -23.12 -22.84 32.47
N ARG A 55 -24.40 -23.08 32.23
CA ARG A 55 -25.12 -24.24 32.75
C ARG A 55 -24.93 -25.43 31.83
N THR A 56 -24.46 -26.54 32.39
CA THR A 56 -24.38 -27.85 31.72
C THR A 56 -25.40 -28.83 32.32
N GLU A 57 -25.48 -30.05 31.78
CA GLU A 57 -26.29 -31.13 32.34
C GLU A 57 -25.88 -31.52 33.76
N THR A 58 -24.63 -31.29 34.14
CA THR A 58 -24.07 -31.71 35.43
C THR A 58 -24.02 -30.59 36.48
N GLY A 59 -24.33 -29.35 36.11
CA GLY A 59 -24.25 -28.18 36.97
C GLY A 59 -23.63 -26.96 36.28
N TRP A 60 -23.29 -25.94 37.07
CA TRP A 60 -22.59 -24.75 36.58
C TRP A 60 -21.10 -25.01 36.36
N GLU A 61 -20.59 -24.58 35.20
CA GLU A 61 -19.19 -24.72 34.84
C GLU A 61 -18.59 -23.38 34.41
N ARG A 62 -17.32 -23.14 34.78
CA ARG A 62 -16.55 -22.02 34.22
C ARG A 62 -15.91 -22.48 32.92
N VAL A 63 -16.14 -21.73 31.86
CA VAL A 63 -15.59 -22.00 30.53
C VAL A 63 -14.76 -20.82 30.07
N PRO A 64 -13.66 -21.03 29.33
CA PRO A 64 -12.90 -19.95 28.74
C PRO A 64 -13.77 -19.07 27.84
N ASP A 65 -13.47 -17.78 27.81
CA ASP A 65 -14.17 -16.79 27.00
C ASP A 65 -13.14 -15.97 26.22
N PHE A 66 -13.02 -16.27 24.93
CA PHE A 66 -12.11 -15.59 24.00
C PHE A 66 -12.87 -14.75 22.97
N ARG A 67 -14.10 -14.36 23.27
CA ARG A 67 -14.90 -13.51 22.38
C ARG A 67 -14.26 -12.14 22.16
N GLY A 68 -14.51 -11.56 20.99
CA GLY A 68 -13.89 -10.34 20.47
C GLY A 68 -12.88 -10.63 19.37
N THR A 69 -11.98 -9.68 19.12
CA THR A 69 -10.99 -9.78 18.05
C THR A 69 -9.89 -10.79 18.38
N LEU A 70 -9.78 -11.83 17.56
CA LEU A 70 -8.67 -12.77 17.49
C LEU A 70 -7.90 -12.58 16.19
N TYR A 71 -6.76 -13.25 16.04
CA TYR A 71 -5.91 -13.18 14.86
C TYR A 71 -5.64 -14.56 14.30
N ARG A 72 -5.69 -14.72 12.98
CA ARG A 72 -5.28 -15.96 12.32
C ARG A 72 -3.78 -16.20 12.51
N THR A 73 -3.40 -17.42 12.88
CA THR A 73 -2.00 -17.82 13.01
C THR A 73 -1.29 -17.96 11.66
N GLU A 74 -2.04 -18.06 10.55
CA GLU A 74 -1.51 -18.15 9.20
C GLU A 74 -0.88 -16.82 8.73
N ASP A 75 -1.62 -15.72 8.83
CA ASP A 75 -1.26 -14.43 8.24
C ASP A 75 -1.33 -13.25 9.23
N GLY A 76 -1.89 -13.46 10.42
CA GLY A 76 -2.09 -12.42 11.43
C GLY A 76 -3.34 -11.57 11.23
N ALA A 77 -4.21 -11.91 10.29
CA ALA A 77 -5.39 -11.11 10.00
C ALA A 77 -6.42 -11.20 11.14
N PRO A 78 -7.10 -10.08 11.47
CA PRO A 78 -8.10 -10.04 12.53
C PRO A 78 -9.35 -10.83 12.13
N VAL A 79 -9.97 -11.48 13.12
CA VAL A 79 -11.21 -12.24 13.03
C VAL A 79 -12.04 -11.94 14.27
N GLU A 80 -13.29 -11.51 14.11
CA GLU A 80 -14.22 -11.41 15.23
C GLU A 80 -14.72 -12.80 15.63
N HIS A 81 -14.59 -13.11 16.92
CA HIS A 81 -15.03 -14.36 17.50
C HIS A 81 -16.15 -14.11 18.51
N ASP A 82 -17.27 -14.81 18.39
CA ASP A 82 -18.48 -14.60 19.19
C ASP A 82 -18.89 -15.83 20.02
N GLN A 83 -18.13 -16.93 19.92
CA GLN A 83 -18.42 -18.16 20.64
C GLN A 83 -17.69 -18.22 21.98
N VAL A 84 -18.42 -18.66 23.00
CA VAL A 84 -17.83 -19.03 24.29
C VAL A 84 -17.16 -20.39 24.16
N GLY A 85 -16.00 -20.57 24.79
CA GLY A 85 -15.27 -21.82 24.79
C GLY A 85 -13.76 -21.65 24.64
N PRO A 86 -13.03 -22.77 24.42
CA PRO A 86 -11.59 -22.73 24.24
C PRO A 86 -11.20 -21.94 22.99
N LEU A 87 -9.97 -21.42 22.98
CA LEU A 87 -9.41 -20.71 21.84
C LEU A 87 -9.38 -21.66 20.62
N PRO A 88 -10.04 -21.31 19.50
CA PRO A 88 -10.06 -22.18 18.31
C PRO A 88 -8.66 -22.41 17.73
N GLU A 89 -8.45 -23.60 17.16
CA GLU A 89 -7.23 -23.89 16.40
C GLU A 89 -7.09 -22.90 15.22
N GLY A 90 -5.86 -22.47 14.96
CA GLY A 90 -5.58 -21.48 13.92
C GLY A 90 -5.82 -20.03 14.35
N LEU A 91 -6.27 -19.77 15.57
CA LEU A 91 -6.45 -18.43 16.12
C LEU A 91 -5.53 -18.14 17.31
N THR A 92 -5.25 -16.86 17.53
CA THR A 92 -4.50 -16.36 18.68
C THR A 92 -5.01 -14.99 19.12
N GLN A 93 -4.93 -14.68 20.41
CA GLN A 93 -5.15 -13.32 20.93
C GLN A 93 -3.97 -12.38 20.66
N ARG A 94 -2.84 -12.91 20.16
CA ARG A 94 -1.62 -12.14 19.95
C ARG A 94 -1.60 -11.57 18.53
N PRO A 95 -1.62 -10.24 18.35
CA PRO A 95 -1.46 -9.67 17.02
C PRO A 95 -0.11 -10.06 16.45
N ARG A 96 -0.06 -10.27 15.13
CA ARG A 96 1.19 -10.48 14.40
C ARG A 96 2.04 -9.21 14.51
N PRO A 97 3.29 -9.28 15.01
CA PRO A 97 4.11 -8.08 15.19
C PRO A 97 4.48 -7.37 13.89
N GLY A 98 4.56 -8.11 12.78
CA GLY A 98 4.86 -7.56 11.47
C GLY A 98 4.95 -8.64 10.38
N PRO A 99 5.10 -8.22 9.11
CA PRO A 99 5.07 -9.11 7.94
C PRO A 99 6.24 -10.11 7.92
N ASP A 100 7.30 -9.88 8.69
CA ASP A 100 8.45 -10.78 8.80
C ASP A 100 8.25 -11.90 9.81
N HIS A 101 7.11 -11.95 10.51
CA HIS A 101 6.87 -12.93 11.57
C HIS A 101 6.00 -14.09 11.07
N ARG A 102 6.28 -15.31 11.54
CA ARG A 102 5.41 -16.47 11.37
C ARG A 102 5.01 -17.07 12.71
N TRP A 103 3.88 -17.76 12.73
CA TRP A 103 3.45 -18.49 13.92
C TRP A 103 4.29 -19.77 14.09
N ALA A 104 4.81 -19.99 15.30
CA ALA A 104 5.55 -21.20 15.63
C ALA A 104 5.29 -21.62 17.07
N GLY A 105 4.72 -22.81 17.24
CA GLY A 105 4.26 -23.30 18.54
C GLY A 105 3.11 -22.43 19.04
N ASN A 106 3.40 -21.52 19.97
CA ASN A 106 2.42 -20.65 20.63
C ASN A 106 2.76 -19.16 20.59
N ARG A 107 3.66 -18.75 19.68
CA ARG A 107 4.06 -17.35 19.53
C ARG A 107 4.48 -17.01 18.10
N TRP A 108 4.42 -15.72 17.79
CA TRP A 108 5.07 -15.15 16.61
C TRP A 108 6.58 -15.17 16.79
N ILE A 109 7.29 -15.66 15.78
CA ILE A 109 8.76 -15.61 15.71
C ILE A 109 9.18 -14.90 14.43
N LEU A 110 10.26 -14.13 14.50
CA LEU A 110 10.86 -13.51 13.32
C LEU A 110 11.39 -14.61 12.39
N ASP A 111 10.93 -14.59 11.14
CA ASP A 111 11.41 -15.48 10.09
C ASP A 111 12.39 -14.74 9.19
N LYS A 112 13.66 -15.14 9.25
CA LYS A 112 14.74 -14.49 8.49
C LYS A 112 14.58 -14.65 6.98
N LYS A 113 14.05 -15.78 6.53
CA LYS A 113 13.79 -16.00 5.11
C LYS A 113 12.65 -15.11 4.63
N LEU A 114 11.59 -14.97 5.43
CA LEU A 114 10.48 -14.08 5.11
C LEU A 114 10.91 -12.60 5.11
N GLN A 115 11.75 -12.21 6.08
CA GLN A 115 12.36 -10.89 6.13
C GLN A 115 13.16 -10.58 4.86
N GLU A 116 14.03 -11.50 4.43
CA GLU A 116 14.81 -11.35 3.19
C GLU A 116 13.89 -11.25 1.95
N GLN A 117 12.84 -12.06 1.87
CA GLN A 117 11.86 -12.02 0.79
C GLN A 117 11.10 -10.68 0.75
N ASN A 118 10.66 -10.18 1.89
CA ASN A 118 9.95 -8.91 1.99
C ASN A 118 10.87 -7.73 1.61
N LEU A 119 12.13 -7.75 2.06
CA LEU A 119 13.12 -6.74 1.67
C LEU A 119 13.41 -6.76 0.17
N GLN A 120 13.54 -7.96 -0.43
CA GLN A 120 13.71 -8.09 -1.87
C GLN A 120 12.50 -7.57 -2.65
N ALA A 121 11.29 -7.91 -2.20
CA ALA A 121 10.05 -7.45 -2.83
C ALA A 121 9.91 -5.91 -2.76
N LEU A 122 10.33 -5.30 -1.64
CA LEU A 122 10.38 -3.85 -1.49
C LEU A 122 11.43 -3.23 -2.43
N ALA A 123 12.64 -3.79 -2.51
CA ALA A 123 13.65 -3.29 -3.44
C ALA A 123 13.16 -3.33 -4.90
N ASP A 124 12.51 -4.42 -5.30
CA ASP A 124 11.96 -4.59 -6.63
C ASP A 124 10.78 -3.63 -6.91
N SER A 125 9.98 -3.26 -5.91
CA SER A 125 8.93 -2.23 -6.09
C SER A 125 9.55 -0.85 -6.29
N LEU A 126 10.52 -0.46 -5.46
CA LEU A 126 11.18 0.84 -5.57
C LEU A 126 11.90 1.02 -6.91
N TYR A 127 12.58 -0.02 -7.41
CA TYR A 127 13.21 0.04 -8.74
C TYR A 127 12.18 0.20 -9.86
N ARG A 128 11.03 -0.49 -9.78
CA ARG A 128 9.96 -0.35 -10.77
C ARG A 128 9.36 1.06 -10.76
N GLU A 129 9.18 1.65 -9.58
CA GLU A 129 8.65 3.02 -9.45
C GLU A 129 9.62 4.05 -10.05
N ILE A 130 10.92 3.93 -9.78
CA ILE A 130 11.95 4.79 -10.37
C ILE A 130 11.99 4.65 -11.90
N ASP A 131 11.98 3.42 -12.41
CA ASP A 131 11.98 3.17 -13.86
C ASP A 131 10.71 3.71 -14.51
N HIS A 132 9.53 3.49 -13.91
CA HIS A 132 8.27 4.04 -14.40
C HIS A 132 8.25 5.57 -14.42
N ALA A 133 8.78 6.22 -13.38
CA ALA A 133 8.88 7.68 -13.34
C ALA A 133 9.81 8.22 -14.45
N ALA A 134 10.94 7.55 -14.68
CA ALA A 134 11.87 7.92 -15.76
C ALA A 134 11.26 7.71 -17.14
N ASP A 135 10.46 6.66 -17.34
CA ASP A 135 9.76 6.38 -18.59
C ASP A 135 8.69 7.43 -18.87
N THR A 136 7.90 7.78 -17.84
CA THR A 136 6.91 8.86 -17.90
C THR A 136 7.58 10.19 -18.25
N ALA A 137 8.69 10.51 -17.60
CA ALA A 137 9.49 11.72 -17.85
C ALA A 137 9.98 11.78 -19.29
N ARG A 138 10.53 10.68 -19.82
CA ARG A 138 10.97 10.59 -21.21
C ARG A 138 9.80 10.79 -22.18
N GLN A 139 8.68 10.12 -21.95
CA GLN A 139 7.49 10.26 -22.78
C GLN A 139 6.96 11.71 -22.79
N ALA A 140 7.02 12.41 -21.66
CA ALA A 140 6.63 13.82 -21.59
C ALA A 140 7.55 14.73 -22.41
N LEU A 141 8.86 14.46 -22.47
CA LEU A 141 9.82 15.27 -23.24
C LEU A 141 9.73 15.03 -24.76
N VAL A 142 9.69 13.77 -25.19
CA VAL A 142 9.76 13.45 -26.63
C VAL A 142 8.39 13.30 -27.28
N GLY A 143 7.34 13.04 -26.50
CA GLY A 143 6.02 12.75 -27.00
C GLY A 143 5.97 11.44 -27.79
N ASP A 144 5.41 11.51 -28.99
CA ASP A 144 5.25 10.35 -29.87
C ASP A 144 6.60 9.85 -30.44
N PRO A 145 6.83 8.53 -30.53
CA PRO A 145 8.08 7.98 -31.09
C PRO A 145 8.38 8.41 -32.54
N LEU A 146 7.37 8.63 -33.39
CA LEU A 146 7.59 9.07 -34.77
C LEU A 146 8.07 10.52 -34.83
N ARG A 147 7.55 11.36 -33.94
CA ARG A 147 8.02 12.73 -33.74
C ARG A 147 9.51 12.77 -33.37
N SER A 148 9.97 11.85 -32.52
CA SER A 148 11.40 11.74 -32.20
C SER A 148 12.28 11.48 -33.44
N LEU A 149 11.78 10.69 -34.40
CA LEU A 149 12.49 10.43 -35.66
C LEU A 149 12.54 11.68 -36.56
N GLU A 150 11.46 12.45 -36.60
CA GLU A 150 11.44 13.74 -37.31
C GLU A 150 12.47 14.71 -36.74
N TYR A 151 12.64 14.75 -35.41
CA TYR A 151 13.58 15.67 -34.75
C TYR A 151 15.02 15.28 -35.03
N GLN A 152 15.32 13.97 -34.98
CA GLN A 152 16.63 13.45 -35.35
C GLN A 152 16.97 13.79 -36.80
N ARG A 153 16.00 13.66 -37.71
CA ARG A 153 16.20 14.03 -39.11
C ARG A 153 16.43 15.53 -39.26
N ALA A 154 15.61 16.37 -38.64
CA ALA A 154 15.77 17.82 -38.67
C ALA A 154 17.16 18.25 -38.15
N ALA A 155 17.60 17.70 -37.02
CA ALA A 155 18.93 17.96 -36.46
C ALA A 155 20.06 17.52 -37.40
N SER A 156 19.93 16.35 -38.04
CA SER A 156 20.92 15.86 -39.00
C SER A 156 21.04 16.73 -40.25
N GLU A 157 19.90 17.19 -40.79
CA GLU A 157 19.87 18.07 -41.96
C GLU A 157 20.41 19.47 -41.61
N ALA A 158 20.02 20.02 -40.45
CA ALA A 158 20.53 21.30 -39.96
C ALA A 158 22.04 21.27 -39.71
N ALA A 159 22.56 20.16 -39.15
CA ALA A 159 24.00 19.98 -38.92
C ALA A 159 24.78 19.94 -40.23
N ALA A 160 24.27 19.23 -41.24
CA ALA A 160 24.88 19.17 -42.57
C ALA A 160 24.88 20.54 -43.25
N PHE A 161 23.75 21.26 -43.21
CA PHE A 161 23.63 22.60 -43.79
C PHE A 161 24.59 23.61 -43.13
N LYS A 162 24.71 23.55 -41.81
CA LYS A 162 25.69 24.35 -41.05
C LYS A 162 27.13 24.00 -41.39
N ALA A 163 27.45 22.71 -41.54
CA ALA A 163 28.79 22.26 -41.91
C ALA A 163 29.19 22.71 -43.34
N ALA A 164 28.23 22.84 -44.25
CA ALA A 164 28.42 23.41 -45.59
C ALA A 164 28.49 24.96 -45.60
N GLY A 165 28.48 25.61 -44.43
CA GLY A 165 28.52 27.07 -44.33
C GLY A 165 27.24 27.76 -44.80
N TYR A 166 26.10 27.06 -44.78
CA TYR A 166 24.79 27.55 -45.19
C TYR A 166 24.69 27.97 -46.67
N GLN A 167 25.57 27.45 -47.54
CA GLN A 167 25.63 27.83 -48.96
C GLN A 167 24.91 26.86 -49.91
N ASP A 168 24.66 25.64 -49.44
CA ASP A 168 23.99 24.61 -50.22
C ASP A 168 22.47 24.87 -50.34
N GLU A 169 21.80 24.05 -51.15
CA GLU A 169 20.33 24.03 -51.18
C GLU A 169 19.79 23.76 -49.77
N VAL A 170 18.83 24.58 -49.34
CA VAL A 170 18.27 24.50 -47.98
C VAL A 170 17.57 23.14 -47.80
N PRO A 171 17.98 22.30 -46.83
CA PRO A 171 17.37 21.00 -46.64
C PRO A 171 15.88 21.08 -46.30
N PRO A 172 15.05 20.08 -46.68
CA PRO A 172 13.61 20.12 -46.48
C PRO A 172 13.16 20.35 -45.03
N MET A 173 13.82 19.74 -44.05
CA MET A 173 13.45 19.92 -42.63
C MET A 173 13.81 21.32 -42.12
N VAL A 174 14.92 21.90 -42.60
CA VAL A 174 15.32 23.28 -42.28
C VAL A 174 14.37 24.27 -42.97
N ALA A 175 14.04 24.02 -44.24
CA ALA A 175 13.10 24.84 -45.01
C ALA A 175 11.70 24.85 -44.37
N ALA A 176 11.24 23.72 -43.84
CA ALA A 176 9.97 23.62 -43.12
C ALA A 176 9.91 24.48 -41.86
N TRP A 177 11.05 24.82 -41.25
CA TRP A 177 11.13 25.72 -40.09
C TRP A 177 11.51 27.17 -40.43
N ALA A 178 12.02 27.42 -41.64
CA ALA A 178 12.29 28.75 -42.16
C ALA A 178 10.99 29.48 -42.57
N ILE A 179 10.05 29.60 -41.63
CA ILE A 179 8.74 30.24 -41.81
C ILE A 179 8.73 31.65 -41.23
N GLY A 180 7.93 32.54 -41.83
CA GLY A 180 7.83 33.95 -41.44
C GLY A 180 9.08 34.73 -41.83
N GLU A 181 9.66 35.46 -40.86
CA GLU A 181 10.88 36.26 -41.07
C GLU A 181 12.18 35.48 -40.79
N ARG A 182 12.10 34.18 -40.42
CA ARG A 182 13.29 33.37 -40.16
C ARG A 182 14.02 33.01 -41.44
N THR A 183 15.33 33.24 -41.43
CA THR A 183 16.25 32.72 -42.45
C THR A 183 16.50 31.23 -42.26
N ALA A 184 16.93 30.54 -43.32
CA ALA A 184 17.34 29.13 -43.24
C ALA A 184 18.50 28.91 -42.26
N GLN A 185 19.42 29.86 -42.13
CA GLN A 185 20.51 29.80 -41.15
C GLN A 185 19.97 29.86 -39.72
N GLN A 186 19.09 30.82 -39.41
CA GLN A 186 18.46 30.92 -38.10
C GLN A 186 17.64 29.65 -37.79
N ALA A 187 16.88 29.15 -38.75
CA ALA A 187 16.12 27.92 -38.58
C ALA A 187 17.02 26.71 -38.27
N ALA A 188 18.14 26.55 -38.99
CA ALA A 188 19.09 25.49 -38.72
C ALA A 188 19.76 25.61 -37.34
N ASP A 189 20.16 26.83 -36.94
CA ASP A 189 20.77 27.06 -35.63
C ASP A 189 19.78 26.81 -34.48
N GLU A 190 18.52 27.23 -34.61
CA GLU A 190 17.45 26.95 -33.64
C GLU A 190 17.17 25.44 -33.52
N ILE A 191 17.09 24.71 -34.65
CA ILE A 191 16.90 23.25 -34.66
C ILE A 191 18.02 22.55 -33.88
N LEU A 192 19.27 22.95 -34.13
CA LEU A 192 20.43 22.35 -33.44
C LEU A 192 20.43 22.66 -31.95
N GLN A 193 20.18 23.91 -31.57
CA GLN A 193 20.10 24.32 -30.17
C GLN A 193 19.03 23.53 -29.42
N GLU A 194 17.87 23.32 -30.03
CA GLU A 194 16.77 22.57 -29.40
C GLU A 194 17.07 21.07 -29.32
N GLY A 195 17.73 20.51 -30.33
CA GLY A 195 18.24 19.14 -30.31
C GLY A 195 19.22 18.91 -29.16
N GLU A 196 20.21 19.80 -29.00
CA GLU A 196 21.17 19.75 -27.89
C GLU A 196 20.48 19.84 -26.52
N ARG A 197 19.44 20.69 -26.42
CA ARG A 197 18.65 20.85 -25.19
C ARG A 197 17.91 19.56 -24.82
N LEU A 198 17.28 18.92 -25.80
CA LEU A 198 16.57 17.64 -25.61
C LEU A 198 17.54 16.51 -25.25
N ASP A 199 18.67 16.39 -25.96
CA ASP A 199 19.70 15.39 -25.67
C ASP A 199 20.25 15.54 -24.25
N ALA A 200 20.52 16.78 -23.83
CA ALA A 200 20.96 17.07 -22.48
C ALA A 200 19.89 16.69 -21.44
N ALA A 201 18.61 16.93 -21.72
CA ALA A 201 17.50 16.54 -20.83
C ALA A 201 17.38 15.01 -20.70
N LEU A 202 17.43 14.28 -21.81
CA LEU A 202 17.40 12.81 -21.81
C LEU A 202 18.60 12.20 -21.08
N ALA A 203 19.79 12.78 -21.26
CA ALA A 203 21.00 12.38 -20.54
C ALA A 203 20.87 12.62 -19.03
N ARG A 204 20.28 13.74 -18.61
CA ARG A 204 19.98 14.03 -17.19
C ARG A 204 19.01 13.01 -16.60
N LEU A 205 17.89 12.72 -17.27
CA LEU A 205 16.93 11.71 -16.80
C LEU A 205 17.58 10.33 -16.64
N ARG A 206 18.41 9.91 -17.59
CA ARG A 206 19.16 8.64 -17.49
C ARG A 206 20.07 8.64 -16.27
N THR A 207 20.77 9.75 -16.03
CA THR A 207 21.72 9.90 -14.91
C THR A 207 20.99 9.83 -13.57
N LEU A 208 19.92 10.62 -13.41
CA LEU A 208 19.10 10.63 -12.20
C LEU A 208 18.53 9.25 -11.87
N ARG A 209 17.97 8.56 -12.87
CA ARG A 209 17.44 7.20 -12.71
C ARG A 209 18.50 6.23 -12.21
N LEU A 210 19.68 6.23 -12.81
CA LEU A 210 20.78 5.32 -12.43
C LEU A 210 21.32 5.64 -11.03
N GLN A 211 21.48 6.92 -10.71
CA GLN A 211 21.93 7.37 -9.39
C GLN A 211 20.91 7.02 -8.29
N ALA A 212 19.62 7.22 -8.54
CA ALA A 212 18.56 6.85 -7.60
C ALA A 212 18.59 5.36 -7.30
N LYS A 213 18.70 4.51 -8.35
CA LYS A 213 18.77 3.05 -8.16
C LYS A 213 20.02 2.62 -7.38
N GLU A 214 21.18 3.24 -7.63
CA GLU A 214 22.40 2.91 -6.88
C GLU A 214 22.33 3.37 -5.41
N ARG A 215 21.76 4.55 -5.15
CA ARG A 215 21.51 5.04 -3.77
C ARG A 215 20.58 4.10 -2.99
N VAL A 216 19.47 3.69 -3.60
CA VAL A 216 18.53 2.71 -3.01
C VAL A 216 19.24 1.38 -2.73
N ARG A 217 20.02 0.87 -3.70
CA ARG A 217 20.78 -0.37 -3.54
C ARG A 217 21.77 -0.31 -2.37
N ALA A 218 22.47 0.81 -2.21
CA ALA A 218 23.44 1.01 -1.14
C ALA A 218 22.77 0.97 0.24
N GLU A 219 21.59 1.57 0.41
CA GLU A 219 20.87 1.55 1.69
C GLU A 219 20.31 0.17 2.03
N PHE A 220 19.84 -0.61 1.04
CA PHE A 220 19.48 -2.01 1.30
C PHE A 220 20.68 -2.84 1.74
N ALA A 221 21.86 -2.63 1.14
CA ALA A 221 23.09 -3.29 1.58
C ALA A 221 23.52 -2.88 3.00
N ALA A 222 23.19 -1.65 3.42
CA ALA A 222 23.40 -1.15 4.78
C ALA A 222 22.32 -1.57 5.79
N GLY A 223 21.22 -2.19 5.33
CA GLY A 223 20.08 -2.58 6.19
C GLY A 223 19.11 -1.43 6.51
N ASN A 224 19.19 -0.31 5.79
CA ASN A 224 18.43 0.91 6.03
C ASN A 224 17.22 1.02 5.08
N ALA A 225 16.26 0.10 5.18
CA ALA A 225 15.11 0.04 4.26
C ALA A 225 14.30 1.37 4.21
N SER A 226 14.06 2.00 5.37
CA SER A 226 13.32 3.27 5.42
C SER A 226 14.03 4.42 4.69
N THR A 227 15.37 4.47 4.77
CA THR A 227 16.16 5.45 4.02
C THR A 227 16.13 5.13 2.53
N ALA A 228 16.16 3.86 2.14
CA ALA A 228 16.02 3.45 0.74
C ALA A 228 14.69 3.94 0.12
N GLU A 229 13.57 3.84 0.84
CA GLU A 229 12.27 4.36 0.41
C GLU A 229 12.27 5.89 0.21
N GLN A 230 12.89 6.62 1.15
CA GLN A 230 13.04 8.08 1.04
C GLN A 230 13.86 8.47 -0.20
N LEU A 231 14.99 7.81 -0.43
CA LEU A 231 15.86 8.07 -1.58
C LEU A 231 15.19 7.73 -2.91
N ALA A 232 14.33 6.70 -2.93
CA ALA A 232 13.52 6.38 -4.11
C ALA A 232 12.54 7.53 -4.41
N THR A 233 11.88 8.06 -3.39
CA THR A 233 10.96 9.20 -3.50
C THR A 233 11.69 10.45 -4.02
N GLU A 234 12.83 10.79 -3.41
CA GLU A 234 13.66 11.91 -3.87
C GLU A 234 14.11 11.76 -5.34
N GLY A 235 14.51 10.53 -5.74
CA GLY A 235 14.90 10.25 -7.11
C GLY A 235 13.74 10.41 -8.10
N ILE A 236 12.54 9.99 -7.72
CA ILE A 236 11.32 10.17 -8.51
C ILE A 236 10.97 11.66 -8.65
N ASP A 237 11.08 12.43 -7.58
CA ASP A 237 10.79 13.86 -7.60
C ASP A 237 11.81 14.63 -8.44
N ALA A 238 13.10 14.29 -8.36
CA ALA A 238 14.14 14.86 -9.22
C ALA A 238 13.89 14.56 -10.71
N LEU A 239 13.38 13.37 -11.06
CA LEU A 239 12.98 13.05 -12.44
C LEU A 239 11.81 13.93 -12.91
N ARG A 240 10.82 14.18 -12.04
CA ARG A 240 9.67 15.04 -12.35
C ARG A 240 10.09 16.49 -12.52
N GLU A 241 10.91 17.00 -11.61
CA GLU A 241 11.43 18.37 -11.64
C GLU A 241 12.30 18.60 -12.89
N SER A 242 13.26 17.72 -13.17
CA SER A 242 14.08 17.82 -14.38
C SER A 242 13.26 17.78 -15.68
N THR A 243 12.09 17.15 -15.67
CA THR A 243 11.17 17.14 -16.81
C THR A 243 10.45 18.48 -16.94
N ALA A 244 9.96 19.04 -15.83
CA ALA A 244 9.28 20.33 -15.79
C ALA A 244 10.22 21.49 -16.19
N GLU A 245 11.47 21.47 -15.72
CA GLU A 245 12.50 22.46 -16.08
C GLU A 245 12.89 22.40 -17.55
N ALA A 246 12.99 21.19 -18.11
CA ALA A 246 13.24 21.04 -19.53
C ALA A 246 12.05 21.57 -20.33
N GLY A 247 10.80 21.29 -19.95
CA GLY A 247 9.63 21.68 -20.72
C GLY A 247 9.55 20.99 -22.09
N SER A 248 8.36 21.02 -22.69
CA SER A 248 8.16 20.46 -24.03
C SER A 248 8.98 21.23 -25.05
N PRO A 249 9.62 20.56 -26.01
CA PRO A 249 10.43 21.27 -26.98
C PRO A 249 9.57 22.16 -27.87
N GLY A 250 9.80 23.47 -27.77
CA GLY A 250 8.89 24.53 -28.22
C GLY A 250 8.68 24.56 -29.74
N PHE A 251 9.58 23.94 -30.51
CA PHE A 251 9.46 23.77 -31.96
C PHE A 251 8.38 22.74 -32.38
N LEU A 252 7.90 21.92 -31.44
CA LEU A 252 7.19 20.66 -31.76
C LEU A 252 5.72 20.68 -31.39
N LEU A 253 5.32 21.76 -30.75
CA LEU A 253 3.95 22.10 -30.43
C LEU A 253 3.71 23.50 -30.97
N TYR A 254 3.55 23.64 -32.29
CA TYR A 254 2.58 24.62 -32.78
C TYR A 254 1.19 24.11 -32.41
N THR A 255 0.89 24.02 -31.10
CA THR A 255 -0.48 24.11 -30.67
C THR A 255 -0.82 25.57 -30.82
N HIS A 256 -1.67 25.87 -31.81
CA HIS A 256 -2.44 27.10 -31.85
C HIS A 256 -2.85 27.45 -30.41
N SER A 257 -2.30 28.52 -29.83
CA SER A 257 -3.03 29.25 -28.81
C SER A 257 -4.25 29.83 -29.52
N ALA A 258 -5.31 29.02 -29.58
CA ALA A 258 -6.64 29.50 -29.84
C ALA A 258 -7.18 30.02 -28.50
N ASP A 259 -6.71 31.20 -28.10
CA ASP A 259 -7.43 32.02 -27.11
C ASP A 259 -7.96 33.25 -27.85
N GLY A 260 -9.24 33.14 -28.22
CA GLY A 260 -10.16 34.24 -28.47
C GLY A 260 -11.29 34.17 -27.45
#